data_AF-A0A1B9EHN7-F1
#
_entry.id   AF-A0A1B9EHN7-F1
#
_cell.length_a   1.000
_cell.length_b   1.000
_cell.length_c   1.000
_cell.angle_alpha   90.00
_cell.angle_beta   90.00
_cell.angle_gamma   90.00
#
_symmetry.space_group_name_H-M   'P 1'
#
loop_
_entity.id
_entity.type
_entity.pdbx_description
1 polymer ?
#
loop_
_entity_poly.entity_id
_entity_poly.type
_entity_poly.pdbx_seq_one_letter_code
_entity_poly.pdbx_strand_id
1 'polypeptide(L)'
;MVPRQRQTDRGPGQRVGPGDIAALRSVGELFRTLDHAYGGGHARQALVRYLEHEAEPMLRGTYGETTGRRLFAAVADLTRLAGWTSYDIAAHGLAQRYFVQALRLAQAAGDRGYGAYVLLTMSRQAVYLGHGREAVQLARVAQQGIGSAAPPLVQALLHAVEARGHAVLGEARSSTAALTRAEHALETARPGDEVPHWARTFDEAQLADELGHCHRDLQQYRAAAQHAERSLQLRAPAYARSRLFCRVVLASARLGLGELEQACQLGAEAAQQAAEMRSARATEYVRAFERSLEPYRDAVAVRGYRDRVAALG
;
A
#
# COMPACT_ATOMS: atom_id res chain seq x y z
N MET A 1 41.65 -26.09 -15.37
CA MET A 1 41.78 -25.08 -14.30
C MET A 1 40.41 -24.48 -14.07
N VAL A 2 39.67 -24.97 -13.07
CA VAL A 2 38.29 -24.53 -12.78
C VAL A 2 38.38 -23.16 -12.11
N PRO A 3 37.68 -22.11 -12.59
CA PRO A 3 37.69 -20.82 -11.91
C PRO A 3 37.03 -21.00 -10.55
N ARG A 4 37.77 -20.67 -9.48
CA ARG A 4 37.24 -20.56 -8.12
C ARG A 4 36.03 -19.61 -8.17
N GLN A 5 34.84 -20.14 -7.93
CA GLN A 5 33.69 -19.32 -7.56
C GLN A 5 34.13 -18.46 -6.38
N ARG A 6 34.17 -17.14 -6.57
CA ARG A 6 34.21 -16.21 -5.43
C ARG A 6 32.94 -16.50 -4.63
N GLN A 7 33.07 -17.08 -3.45
CA GLN A 7 32.00 -17.06 -2.46
C GLN A 7 31.67 -15.57 -2.23
N THR A 8 30.49 -15.16 -2.69
CA THR A 8 29.98 -13.80 -2.60
C THR A 8 29.30 -13.51 -1.27
N ASP A 9 29.29 -14.45 -0.33
CA ASP A 9 28.73 -14.22 0.99
C ASP A 9 29.59 -13.23 1.77
N ARG A 10 28.96 -12.15 2.23
CA ARG A 10 29.60 -11.18 3.13
C ARG A 10 29.86 -11.84 4.48
N GLY A 11 31.13 -12.04 4.80
CA GLY A 11 31.54 -12.53 6.11
C GLY A 11 31.33 -11.49 7.23
N PRO A 12 31.21 -11.93 8.50
CA PRO A 12 31.11 -11.03 9.65
C PRO A 12 32.30 -10.06 9.72
N GLY A 13 32.03 -8.81 10.09
CA GLY A 13 33.06 -7.77 10.26
C GLY A 13 33.44 -6.98 8.99
N GLN A 14 32.84 -7.29 7.83
CA GLN A 14 33.07 -6.48 6.62
C GLN A 14 32.61 -5.02 6.81
N ARG A 15 33.39 -4.09 6.23
CA ARG A 15 33.11 -2.66 6.29
C ARG A 15 31.95 -2.31 5.36
N VAL A 16 30.92 -1.66 5.89
CA VAL A 16 29.77 -1.19 5.10
C VAL A 16 30.02 0.23 4.61
N GLY A 17 29.81 0.46 3.31
CA GLY A 17 30.03 1.74 2.65
C GLY A 17 28.76 2.38 2.07
N PRO A 18 28.86 3.64 1.59
CA PRO A 18 27.76 4.32 0.91
C PRO A 18 27.21 3.57 -0.32
N GLY A 19 28.07 2.84 -1.05
CA GLY A 19 27.69 2.04 -2.21
C GLY A 19 26.76 0.87 -1.84
N ASP A 20 26.99 0.24 -0.69
CA ASP A 20 26.14 -0.84 -0.19
C ASP A 20 24.73 -0.34 0.12
N ILE A 21 24.65 0.81 0.80
CA ILE A 21 23.39 1.46 1.13
C ILE A 21 22.66 1.91 -0.14
N ALA A 22 23.39 2.40 -1.15
CA ALA A 22 22.81 2.73 -2.44
C ALA A 22 22.22 1.49 -3.12
N ALA A 23 22.92 0.36 -3.09
CA ALA A 23 22.42 -0.90 -3.62
C ALA A 23 21.13 -1.37 -2.92
N LEU A 24 21.08 -1.32 -1.58
CA LEU A 24 19.87 -1.65 -0.81
C LEU A 24 18.67 -0.81 -1.27
N ARG A 25 18.87 0.50 -1.47
CA ARG A 25 17.82 1.41 -1.94
C ARG A 25 17.37 1.10 -3.36
N SER A 26 18.30 0.87 -4.29
CA SER A 26 17.99 0.50 -5.67
C SER A 26 17.19 -0.81 -5.76
N VAL A 27 17.55 -1.79 -4.93
CA VAL A 27 16.80 -3.05 -4.82
C VAL A 27 15.39 -2.81 -4.26
N GLY A 28 15.25 -1.91 -3.28
CA GLY A 28 13.93 -1.47 -2.80
C GLY A 28 13.04 -0.90 -3.90
N GLU A 29 13.58 -0.01 -4.74
CA GLU A 29 12.83 0.58 -5.86
C GLU A 29 12.43 -0.46 -6.92
N LEU A 30 13.34 -1.40 -7.25
CA LEU A 30 13.03 -2.50 -8.15
C LEU A 30 11.84 -3.33 -7.62
N PHE A 31 11.88 -3.72 -6.34
CA PHE A 31 10.81 -4.52 -5.75
C PHE A 31 9.49 -3.78 -5.63
N ARG A 32 9.49 -2.46 -5.36
CA ARG A 32 8.26 -1.65 -5.40
C ARG A 32 7.66 -1.59 -6.81
N THR A 33 8.50 -1.41 -7.82
CA THR A 33 8.06 -1.37 -9.22
C THR A 33 7.35 -2.67 -9.60
N LEU A 34 7.94 -3.83 -9.26
CA LEU A 34 7.34 -5.14 -9.47
C LEU A 34 6.04 -5.32 -8.67
N ASP A 35 6.02 -4.88 -7.41
CA ASP A 35 4.85 -4.95 -6.53
C ASP A 35 3.66 -4.11 -7.04
N HIS A 36 3.92 -2.92 -7.59
CA HIS A 36 2.88 -2.07 -8.19
C HIS A 36 2.27 -2.68 -9.45
N ALA A 37 3.09 -3.32 -10.29
CA ALA A 37 2.68 -3.88 -11.57
C ALA A 37 2.05 -5.28 -11.45
N TYR A 38 2.62 -6.17 -10.63
CA TYR A 38 2.29 -7.60 -10.63
C TYR A 38 1.81 -8.14 -9.28
N GLY A 39 1.74 -7.29 -8.26
CA GLY A 39 1.36 -7.68 -6.90
C GLY A 39 2.54 -8.17 -6.06
N GLY A 40 2.31 -8.22 -4.75
CA GLY A 40 3.37 -8.45 -3.77
C GLY A 40 3.89 -9.88 -3.73
N GLY A 41 3.13 -10.84 -4.24
CA GLY A 41 3.55 -12.24 -4.28
C GLY A 41 4.65 -12.54 -5.29
N HIS A 42 4.82 -11.72 -6.33
CA HIS A 42 5.76 -12.02 -7.42
C HIS A 42 7.22 -11.98 -6.97
N ALA A 43 7.60 -10.96 -6.21
CA ALA A 43 9.00 -10.70 -5.87
C ALA A 43 9.35 -10.90 -4.39
N ARG A 44 8.38 -11.31 -3.56
CA ARG A 44 8.54 -11.45 -2.11
C ARG A 44 9.68 -12.39 -1.71
N GLN A 45 9.77 -13.58 -2.32
CA GLN A 45 10.80 -14.55 -1.94
C GLN A 45 12.22 -14.03 -2.22
N ALA A 46 12.41 -13.34 -3.34
CA ALA A 46 13.68 -12.70 -3.67
C ALA A 46 14.01 -11.57 -2.68
N LEU A 47 13.04 -10.74 -2.32
CA LEU A 47 13.21 -9.69 -1.31
C LEU A 47 13.61 -10.25 0.06
N VAL A 48 12.94 -11.31 0.53
CA VAL A 48 13.26 -11.95 1.82
C VAL A 48 14.66 -12.55 1.79
N ARG A 49 15.04 -13.26 0.72
CA ARG A 49 16.40 -13.79 0.57
C ARG A 49 17.44 -12.67 0.57
N TYR A 50 17.17 -11.56 -0.10
CA TYR A 50 18.07 -10.40 -0.10
C TYR A 50 18.21 -9.77 1.30
N LEU A 51 17.12 -9.70 2.07
CA LEU A 51 17.19 -9.27 3.48
C LEU A 51 18.07 -10.20 4.32
N GLU A 52 17.92 -11.51 4.17
CA GLU A 52 18.66 -12.53 4.93
C GLU A 52 20.15 -12.61 4.56
N HIS A 53 20.48 -12.53 3.27
CA HIS A 53 21.84 -12.80 2.78
C HIS A 53 22.67 -11.54 2.54
N GLU A 54 22.04 -10.37 2.37
CA GLU A 54 22.76 -9.11 2.14
C GLU A 54 22.55 -8.14 3.30
N ALA A 55 21.30 -7.80 3.62
CA ALA A 55 21.02 -6.75 4.61
C ALA A 55 21.39 -7.15 6.04
N GLU A 56 21.07 -8.37 6.47
CA GLU A 56 21.36 -8.86 7.81
C GLU A 56 22.88 -8.95 8.10
N PRO A 57 23.72 -9.49 7.20
CA PRO A 57 25.18 -9.41 7.36
C PRO A 57 25.71 -7.97 7.42
N MET A 58 25.16 -7.06 6.61
CA MET A 58 25.56 -5.64 6.67
C MET A 58 25.27 -5.02 8.04
N LEU A 59 24.13 -5.33 8.67
CA LEU A 59 23.79 -4.86 10.02
C LEU A 59 24.73 -5.40 11.11
N ARG A 60 25.45 -6.49 10.85
CA ARG A 60 26.50 -7.05 11.74
C ARG A 60 27.92 -6.66 11.31
N GLY A 61 28.04 -5.81 10.29
CA GLY A 61 29.31 -5.32 9.77
C GLY A 61 29.92 -4.20 10.62
N THR A 62 30.98 -3.58 10.09
CA THR A 62 31.65 -2.44 10.72
C THR A 62 31.31 -1.14 9.98
N TYR A 63 30.87 -0.12 10.73
CA TYR A 63 30.52 1.20 10.20
C TYR A 63 30.52 2.26 11.30
N GLY A 64 30.74 3.52 10.92
CA GLY A 64 30.56 4.66 11.83
C GLY A 64 29.08 5.04 11.99
N GLU A 65 28.79 5.89 12.97
CA GLU A 65 27.42 6.27 13.37
C GLU A 65 26.55 6.77 12.20
N THR A 66 27.07 7.71 11.39
CA THR A 66 26.33 8.29 10.24
C THR A 66 25.99 7.23 9.18
N THR A 67 26.93 6.34 8.88
CA THR A 67 26.69 5.22 7.95
C THR A 67 25.71 4.22 8.54
N GLY A 68 25.84 3.92 9.84
CA GLY A 68 24.91 3.07 10.57
C GLY A 68 23.48 3.56 10.47
N ARG A 69 23.20 4.82 10.80
CA ARG A 69 21.84 5.39 10.67
C ARG A 69 21.25 5.24 9.26
N ARG A 70 22.06 5.53 8.24
CA ARG A 70 21.64 5.39 6.83
C ARG A 70 21.40 3.93 6.43
N LEU A 71 22.19 2.99 6.95
CA LEU A 71 22.01 1.56 6.76
C LEU A 71 20.71 1.09 7.42
N PHE A 72 20.51 1.40 8.71
CA PHE A 72 19.28 1.07 9.44
C PHE A 72 18.03 1.62 8.74
N ALA A 73 18.07 2.84 8.21
CA ALA A 73 16.98 3.41 7.43
C ALA A 73 16.69 2.61 6.15
N ALA A 74 17.73 2.23 5.39
CA ALA A 74 17.56 1.43 4.17
C ALA A 74 17.02 0.02 4.47
N VAL A 75 17.49 -0.62 5.55
CA VAL A 75 17.00 -1.94 5.94
C VAL A 75 15.60 -1.87 6.54
N ALA A 76 15.25 -0.82 7.28
CA ALA A 76 13.88 -0.57 7.75
C ALA A 76 12.92 -0.53 6.56
N ASP A 77 13.35 0.10 5.47
CA ASP A 77 12.54 0.26 4.28
C ASP A 77 12.30 -1.04 3.51
N LEU A 78 13.35 -1.83 3.29
CA LEU A 78 13.22 -3.18 2.73
C LEU A 78 12.38 -4.11 3.64
N THR A 79 12.57 -4.01 4.96
CA THR A 79 11.80 -4.81 5.94
C THR A 79 10.32 -4.47 5.90
N ARG A 80 9.97 -3.18 5.83
CA ARG A 80 8.58 -2.74 5.66
C ARG A 80 8.02 -3.23 4.32
N LEU A 81 8.81 -3.21 3.24
CA LEU A 81 8.39 -3.76 1.95
C LEU A 81 8.15 -5.28 2.01
N ALA A 82 8.94 -6.04 2.77
CA ALA A 82 8.69 -7.46 3.04
C ALA A 82 7.39 -7.66 3.83
N GLY A 83 7.09 -6.76 4.76
CA GLY A 83 5.79 -6.70 5.43
C GLY A 83 4.64 -6.43 4.46
N TRP A 84 4.79 -5.44 3.58
CA TRP A 84 3.78 -5.06 2.59
C TRP A 84 3.47 -6.19 1.61
N THR A 85 4.51 -6.83 1.06
CA THR A 85 4.34 -7.97 0.15
C THR A 85 3.74 -9.18 0.85
N SER A 86 4.07 -9.41 2.14
CA SER A 86 3.41 -10.44 2.96
C SER A 86 1.94 -10.12 3.22
N TYR A 87 1.61 -8.85 3.45
CA TYR A 87 0.23 -8.37 3.58
C TYR A 87 -0.54 -8.59 2.26
N ASP A 88 0.09 -8.36 1.11
CA ASP A 88 -0.55 -8.51 -0.20
C ASP A 88 -0.93 -9.95 -0.56
N ILE A 89 -0.23 -10.93 0.02
CA ILE A 89 -0.55 -12.36 -0.09
C ILE A 89 -1.35 -12.90 1.11
N ALA A 90 -1.97 -12.01 1.90
CA ALA A 90 -2.77 -12.34 3.09
C ALA A 90 -2.02 -13.06 4.23
N ALA A 91 -0.68 -13.02 4.26
CA ALA A 91 0.13 -13.49 5.37
C ALA A 91 0.18 -12.44 6.51
N HIS A 92 -0.98 -12.09 7.07
CA HIS A 92 -1.16 -10.91 7.93
C HIS A 92 -0.30 -10.92 9.20
N GLY A 93 -0.23 -12.04 9.93
CA GLY A 93 0.59 -12.14 11.13
C GLY A 93 2.09 -11.99 10.83
N LEU A 94 2.54 -12.53 9.68
CA LEU A 94 3.92 -12.35 9.24
C LEU A 94 4.20 -10.90 8.83
N ALA A 95 3.27 -10.26 8.13
CA ALA A 95 3.36 -8.86 7.76
C ALA A 95 3.51 -7.96 9.01
N GLN A 96 2.72 -8.20 10.07
CA GLN A 96 2.83 -7.47 11.33
C GLN A 96 4.21 -7.62 11.98
N ARG A 97 4.78 -8.83 11.98
CA ARG A 97 6.15 -9.06 12.51
C ARG A 97 7.19 -8.23 11.76
N TYR A 98 7.11 -8.18 10.43
CA TYR A 98 7.98 -7.32 9.63
C TYR A 98 7.77 -5.83 9.90
N PHE A 99 6.52 -5.37 10.05
CA PHE A 99 6.26 -3.96 10.37
C PHE A 99 6.82 -3.57 11.74
N VAL A 100 6.65 -4.41 12.77
CA VAL A 100 7.25 -4.18 14.09
C VAL A 100 8.79 -4.14 14.01
N GLN A 101 9.40 -5.03 13.21
CA GLN A 101 10.84 -4.99 12.99
C GLN A 101 11.29 -3.70 12.26
N ALA A 102 10.55 -3.28 11.24
CA ALA A 102 10.81 -2.03 10.52
C ALA A 102 10.69 -0.80 11.44
N LEU A 103 9.74 -0.77 12.37
CA LEU A 103 9.64 0.28 13.40
C LEU A 103 10.90 0.35 14.27
N ARG A 104 11.40 -0.79 14.75
CA ARG A 104 12.63 -0.85 15.54
C ARG A 104 13.85 -0.38 14.76
N LEU A 105 13.94 -0.76 13.48
CA LEU A 105 15.02 -0.33 12.59
C LEU A 105 14.94 1.18 12.29
N ALA A 106 13.74 1.72 12.07
CA ALA A 106 13.53 3.16 11.88
C ALA A 106 13.91 3.96 13.15
N GLN A 107 13.58 3.43 14.34
CA GLN A 107 14.01 4.00 15.61
C GLN A 107 15.53 3.99 15.75
N ALA A 108 16.20 2.88 15.41
CA ALA A 108 17.66 2.79 15.41
C ALA A 108 18.32 3.75 14.40
N ALA A 109 17.64 4.05 13.29
CA ALA A 109 18.06 5.06 12.33
C ALA A 109 17.84 6.51 12.82
N GLY A 110 17.04 6.71 13.87
CA GLY A 110 16.59 8.03 14.29
C GLY A 110 15.55 8.66 13.35
N ASP A 111 14.92 7.88 12.47
CA ASP A 111 13.99 8.36 11.44
C ASP A 111 12.53 8.23 11.89
N ARG A 112 12.06 9.24 12.64
CA ARG A 112 10.67 9.31 13.11
C ARG A 112 9.66 9.39 11.97
N GLY A 113 10.02 10.06 10.87
CA GLY A 113 9.17 10.18 9.69
C GLY A 113 8.90 8.82 9.05
N TYR A 114 9.96 8.01 8.89
CA TYR A 114 9.81 6.65 8.41
C TYR A 114 9.04 5.77 9.40
N GLY A 115 9.26 5.93 10.71
CA GLY A 115 8.47 5.24 11.74
C GLY A 115 6.97 5.48 11.58
N ALA A 116 6.55 6.72 11.36
CA ALA A 116 5.15 7.05 11.08
C ALA A 116 4.64 6.44 9.77
N TYR A 117 5.46 6.36 8.73
CA TYR A 117 5.10 5.67 7.49
C TYR A 117 4.85 4.16 7.71
N VAL A 118 5.62 3.50 8.58
CA VAL A 118 5.35 2.11 8.96
C VAL A 118 4.01 2.00 9.71
N LEU A 119 3.70 2.92 10.62
CA LEU A 119 2.40 2.96 11.32
C LEU A 119 1.23 3.18 10.36
N LEU A 120 1.36 4.05 9.36
CA LEU A 120 0.37 4.23 8.29
C LEU A 120 0.16 2.93 7.50
N THR A 121 1.23 2.19 7.23
CA THR A 121 1.16 0.89 6.56
C THR A 121 0.39 -0.13 7.40
N MET A 122 0.64 -0.16 8.71
CA MET A 122 -0.13 -1.00 9.64
C MET A 122 -1.60 -0.57 9.72
N SER A 123 -1.88 0.73 9.72
CA SER A 123 -3.24 1.27 9.70
C SER A 123 -4.01 0.81 8.47
N ARG A 124 -3.40 0.88 7.28
CA ARG A 124 -3.99 0.35 6.04
C ARG A 124 -4.27 -1.15 6.10
N GLN A 125 -3.43 -1.93 6.76
CA GLN A 125 -3.72 -3.34 7.00
C GLN A 125 -4.92 -3.53 7.94
N ALA A 126 -4.99 -2.74 9.02
CA ALA A 126 -6.11 -2.76 9.95
C ALA A 126 -7.44 -2.40 9.26
N VAL A 127 -7.46 -1.37 8.41
CA VAL A 127 -8.62 -1.01 7.55
C VAL A 127 -9.08 -2.20 6.71
N TYR A 128 -8.15 -2.87 6.02
CA TYR A 128 -8.48 -4.02 5.18
C TYR A 128 -9.07 -5.20 5.96
N LEU A 129 -8.64 -5.38 7.21
CA LEU A 129 -9.15 -6.43 8.10
C LEU A 129 -10.43 -6.03 8.84
N GLY A 130 -10.97 -4.82 8.61
CA GLY A 130 -12.15 -4.32 9.32
C GLY A 130 -11.88 -3.80 10.74
N HIS A 131 -10.62 -3.68 11.14
CA HIS A 131 -10.18 -3.20 12.45
C HIS A 131 -10.07 -1.67 12.48
N GLY A 132 -11.21 -0.98 12.34
CA GLY A 132 -11.27 0.48 12.16
C GLY A 132 -10.74 1.27 13.36
N ARG A 133 -10.96 0.82 14.61
CA ARG A 133 -10.48 1.52 15.81
C ARG A 133 -8.95 1.52 15.88
N GLU A 134 -8.36 0.36 15.62
CA GLU A 134 -6.91 0.17 15.56
C GLU A 134 -6.31 1.00 14.42
N ALA A 135 -6.98 1.05 13.27
CA ALA A 135 -6.55 1.87 12.14
C ALA A 135 -6.47 3.36 12.51
N VAL A 136 -7.51 3.91 13.14
CA VAL A 136 -7.55 5.31 13.60
C VAL A 136 -6.46 5.56 14.64
N GLN A 137 -6.28 4.66 15.61
CA GLN A 137 -5.25 4.80 16.63
C GLN A 137 -3.84 4.84 16.01
N LEU A 138 -3.53 3.91 15.10
CA LEU A 138 -2.25 3.88 14.39
C LEU A 138 -2.00 5.16 13.59
N ALA A 139 -3.02 5.69 12.89
CA ALA A 139 -2.91 6.94 12.15
C ALA A 139 -2.65 8.14 13.07
N ARG A 140 -3.30 8.21 14.24
CA ARG A 140 -3.09 9.28 15.22
C ARG A 140 -1.72 9.22 15.89
N VAL A 141 -1.23 8.02 16.21
CA VAL A 141 0.14 7.83 16.72
C VAL A 141 1.17 8.24 15.66
N ALA A 142 0.92 7.94 14.39
CA ALA A 142 1.77 8.40 13.29
C ALA A 142 1.81 9.93 13.19
N GLN A 143 0.66 10.60 13.31
CA GLN A 143 0.57 12.07 13.33
C GLN A 143 1.36 12.67 14.51
N GLN A 144 1.19 12.11 15.72
CA GLN A 144 1.94 12.55 16.90
C GLN A 144 3.45 12.32 16.75
N GLY A 145 3.86 11.22 16.14
CA GLY A 145 5.26 10.84 15.97
C GLY A 145 6.04 11.74 15.00
N ILE A 146 5.40 12.23 13.94
CA ILE A 146 6.00 13.22 13.03
C ILE A 146 5.95 14.62 13.65
N GLY A 147 4.86 14.96 14.33
CA GLY A 147 4.64 16.29 14.89
C GLY A 147 4.26 17.34 13.85
N SER A 148 4.23 18.61 14.29
CA SER A 148 3.73 19.74 13.50
C SER A 148 4.61 20.15 12.32
N ALA A 149 5.84 19.65 12.22
CA ALA A 149 6.77 19.94 11.14
C ALA A 149 6.58 19.02 9.91
N ALA A 150 5.55 18.18 9.90
CA ALA A 150 5.22 17.33 8.75
C ALA A 150 5.02 18.20 7.49
N PRO A 151 5.69 17.89 6.36
CA PRO A 151 5.37 18.54 5.08
C PRO A 151 3.89 18.38 4.74
N PRO A 152 3.23 19.35 4.06
CA PRO A 152 1.80 19.29 3.75
C PRO A 152 1.39 17.98 3.06
N LEU A 153 2.21 17.47 2.14
CA LEU A 153 1.96 16.19 1.47
C LEU A 153 1.88 14.99 2.44
N VAL A 154 2.72 15.00 3.47
CA VAL A 154 2.72 13.97 4.52
C VAL A 154 1.48 14.11 5.40
N GLN A 155 1.08 15.34 5.74
CA GLN A 155 -0.16 15.61 6.48
C GLN A 155 -1.38 15.11 5.71
N ALA A 156 -1.42 15.35 4.40
CA ALA A 156 -2.49 14.88 3.52
C ALA A 156 -2.63 13.34 3.58
N LEU A 157 -1.50 12.62 3.46
CA LEU A 157 -1.49 11.17 3.57
C LEU A 157 -1.95 10.68 4.96
N LEU A 158 -1.47 11.31 6.04
CA LEU A 158 -1.84 10.95 7.41
C LEU A 158 -3.35 11.07 7.64
N HIS A 159 -3.95 12.17 7.19
CA HIS A 159 -5.37 12.43 7.34
C HIS A 159 -6.22 11.53 6.44
N ALA A 160 -5.78 11.24 5.22
CA ALA A 160 -6.47 10.29 4.34
C ALA A 160 -6.54 8.89 4.96
N VAL A 161 -5.45 8.42 5.57
CA VAL A 161 -5.42 7.11 6.26
C VAL A 161 -6.27 7.11 7.53
N GLU A 162 -6.30 8.21 8.30
CA GLU A 162 -7.23 8.36 9.43
C GLU A 162 -8.70 8.28 8.98
N ALA A 163 -9.05 8.96 7.88
CA ALA A 163 -10.40 8.93 7.31
C ALA A 163 -10.85 7.51 6.96
N ARG A 164 -9.97 6.70 6.35
CA ARG A 164 -10.27 5.29 6.04
C ARG A 164 -10.64 4.48 7.27
N GLY A 165 -9.96 4.72 8.40
CA GLY A 165 -10.28 4.08 9.67
C GLY A 165 -11.69 4.45 10.16
N HIS A 166 -12.05 5.73 10.10
CA HIS A 166 -13.39 6.21 10.45
C HIS A 166 -14.48 5.69 9.49
N ALA A 167 -14.20 5.61 8.19
CA ALA A 167 -15.14 5.12 7.19
C ALA A 167 -15.54 3.67 7.44
N VAL A 168 -14.58 2.80 7.77
CA VAL A 168 -14.84 1.39 8.12
C VAL A 168 -15.70 1.25 9.39
N LEU A 169 -15.64 2.23 10.31
CA LEU A 169 -16.49 2.28 11.50
C LEU A 169 -17.90 2.85 11.22
N GLY A 170 -18.19 3.31 10.00
CA GLY A 170 -19.43 4.02 9.69
C GLY A 170 -19.49 5.45 10.24
N GLU A 171 -18.36 6.01 10.71
CA GLU A 171 -18.29 7.32 11.35
C GLU A 171 -18.20 8.44 10.31
N ALA A 172 -19.29 8.66 9.56
CA ALA A 172 -19.32 9.56 8.41
C ALA A 172 -18.78 10.96 8.72
N ARG A 173 -19.19 11.57 9.85
CA ARG A 173 -18.73 12.91 10.26
C ARG A 173 -17.21 12.97 10.48
N SER A 174 -16.65 12.00 11.20
CA SER A 174 -15.21 11.92 11.48
C SER A 174 -14.42 11.65 10.21
N SER A 175 -14.93 10.77 9.35
CA SER A 175 -14.32 10.47 8.05
C SER A 175 -14.28 11.70 7.17
N THR A 176 -15.40 12.39 6.97
CA THR A 176 -15.47 13.62 6.17
C THR A 176 -14.55 14.70 6.72
N ALA A 177 -14.54 14.92 8.04
CA ALA A 177 -13.65 15.92 8.64
C ALA A 177 -12.17 15.60 8.40
N ALA A 178 -11.77 14.32 8.43
CA ALA A 178 -10.41 13.91 8.12
C ALA A 178 -10.08 14.06 6.63
N LEU A 179 -11.01 13.73 5.73
CA LEU A 179 -10.86 13.93 4.28
C LEU A 179 -10.67 15.40 3.92
N THR A 180 -11.48 16.30 4.49
CA THR A 180 -11.32 17.75 4.26
C THR A 180 -9.95 18.26 4.70
N ARG A 181 -9.41 17.75 5.82
CA ARG A 181 -8.02 18.08 6.22
C ARG A 181 -7.00 17.52 5.24
N ALA A 182 -7.23 16.33 4.69
CA ALA A 182 -6.35 15.72 3.71
C ALA A 182 -6.32 16.51 2.39
N GLU A 183 -7.48 16.92 1.89
CA GLU A 183 -7.64 17.76 0.70
C GLU A 183 -6.93 19.11 0.90
N HIS A 184 -7.20 19.81 2.00
CA HIS A 184 -6.55 21.09 2.28
C HIS A 184 -5.02 20.98 2.40
N ALA A 185 -4.53 19.92 3.04
CA ALA A 185 -3.08 19.68 3.14
C ALA A 185 -2.44 19.36 1.78
N LEU A 186 -3.16 18.71 0.86
CA LEU A 186 -2.66 18.46 -0.49
C LEU A 186 -2.66 19.76 -1.33
N GLU A 187 -3.71 20.57 -1.23
CA GLU A 187 -3.81 21.87 -1.93
C GLU A 187 -2.71 22.86 -1.53
N THR A 188 -2.24 22.78 -0.29
CA THR A 188 -1.19 23.65 0.25
C THR A 188 0.22 23.15 -0.06
N ALA A 189 0.38 21.91 -0.54
CA ALA A 189 1.67 21.35 -0.95
C ALA A 189 2.18 22.04 -2.21
N ARG A 190 3.46 22.42 -2.25
CA ARG A 190 4.06 23.18 -3.35
C ARG A 190 5.07 22.34 -4.14
N PRO A 191 5.20 22.58 -5.45
CA PRO A 191 6.32 22.05 -6.22
C PRO A 191 7.65 22.51 -5.61
N GLY A 192 8.52 21.55 -5.28
CA GLY A 192 9.83 21.82 -4.69
C GLY A 192 9.90 21.67 -3.16
N ASP A 193 8.79 21.41 -2.48
CA ASP A 193 8.81 21.07 -1.05
C ASP A 193 9.67 19.82 -0.79
N GLU A 194 10.48 19.86 0.26
CA GLU A 194 11.27 18.70 0.66
C GLU A 194 10.36 17.64 1.28
N VAL A 195 10.03 16.63 0.48
CA VAL A 195 9.16 15.52 0.88
C VAL A 195 9.94 14.21 1.02
N PRO A 196 9.69 13.42 2.08
CA PRO A 196 10.28 12.09 2.22
C PRO A 196 9.97 11.20 1.02
N HIS A 197 10.90 10.32 0.66
CA HIS A 197 10.79 9.50 -0.55
C HIS A 197 9.53 8.64 -0.61
N TRP A 198 9.07 8.13 0.53
CA TRP A 198 7.86 7.32 0.64
C TRP A 198 6.56 8.13 0.49
N ALA A 199 6.61 9.45 0.62
CA ALA A 199 5.46 10.34 0.44
C ALA A 199 5.34 10.85 -1.00
N ARG A 200 6.40 10.76 -1.80
CA ARG A 200 6.46 11.32 -3.17
C ARG A 200 5.44 10.71 -4.14
N THR A 201 4.97 9.50 -3.86
CA THR A 201 3.95 8.82 -4.66
C THR A 201 2.53 9.11 -4.15
N PHE A 202 2.35 10.09 -3.26
CA PHE A 202 1.04 10.59 -2.87
C PHE A 202 0.77 11.86 -3.67
N ASP A 203 -0.37 11.89 -4.36
CA ASP A 203 -0.80 12.88 -5.33
C ASP A 203 -2.34 12.89 -5.38
N GLU A 204 -2.91 13.71 -6.25
CA GLU A 204 -4.36 13.83 -6.43
C GLU A 204 -5.02 12.48 -6.75
N ALA A 205 -4.38 11.62 -7.53
CA ALA A 205 -4.90 10.29 -7.83
C ALA A 205 -4.96 9.40 -6.57
N GLN A 206 -3.94 9.41 -5.71
CA GLN A 206 -4.02 8.66 -4.43
C GLN A 206 -5.03 9.26 -3.45
N LEU A 207 -5.16 10.58 -3.39
CA LEU A 207 -6.20 11.16 -2.55
C LEU A 207 -7.61 10.80 -3.06
N ALA A 208 -7.87 10.91 -4.37
CA ALA A 208 -9.13 10.51 -4.98
C ALA A 208 -9.45 9.02 -4.74
N ASP A 209 -8.45 8.14 -4.74
CA ASP A 209 -8.64 6.73 -4.42
C ASP A 209 -9.08 6.52 -2.96
N GLU A 210 -8.42 7.19 -2.00
CA GLU A 210 -8.78 7.11 -0.59
C GLU A 210 -10.18 7.69 -0.32
N LEU A 211 -10.55 8.80 -0.99
CA LEU A 211 -11.90 9.37 -0.99
C LEU A 211 -12.94 8.36 -1.50
N GLY A 212 -12.69 7.76 -2.67
CA GLY A 212 -13.57 6.76 -3.27
C GLY A 212 -13.82 5.57 -2.35
N HIS A 213 -12.76 5.06 -1.70
CA HIS A 213 -12.90 4.02 -0.69
C HIS A 213 -13.72 4.46 0.53
N CYS A 214 -13.44 5.64 1.11
CA CYS A 214 -14.20 6.13 2.25
C CYS A 214 -15.70 6.22 1.93
N HIS A 215 -16.04 6.83 0.79
CA HIS A 215 -17.43 7.00 0.38
C HIS A 215 -18.11 5.66 0.10
N ARG A 216 -17.41 4.68 -0.49
CA ARG A 216 -17.95 3.32 -0.67
C ARG A 216 -18.26 2.67 0.68
N ASP A 217 -17.33 2.74 1.63
CA ASP A 217 -17.49 2.11 2.94
C ASP A 217 -18.63 2.77 3.75
N LEU A 218 -18.87 4.06 3.52
CA LEU A 218 -20.00 4.83 4.05
C LEU A 218 -21.29 4.73 3.20
N GLN A 219 -21.32 3.91 2.15
CA GLN A 219 -22.45 3.72 1.22
C GLN A 219 -22.91 5.01 0.50
N GLN A 220 -22.01 5.97 0.34
CA GLN A 220 -22.21 7.23 -0.38
C GLN A 220 -21.83 7.05 -1.86
N TYR A 221 -22.57 6.19 -2.56
CA TYR A 221 -22.16 5.63 -3.84
C TYR A 221 -21.94 6.65 -4.96
N ARG A 222 -22.72 7.74 -5.01
CA ARG A 222 -22.52 8.80 -6.01
C ARG A 222 -21.14 9.46 -5.88
N ALA A 223 -20.74 9.81 -4.66
CA ALA A 223 -19.42 10.38 -4.39
C ALA A 223 -18.31 9.34 -4.62
N ALA A 224 -18.53 8.09 -4.18
CA ALA A 224 -17.59 6.99 -4.41
C ALA A 224 -17.28 6.79 -5.90
N ALA A 225 -18.30 6.82 -6.77
CA ALA A 225 -18.13 6.68 -8.21
C ALA A 225 -17.31 7.84 -8.80
N GLN A 226 -17.64 9.08 -8.45
CA GLN A 226 -16.93 10.28 -8.93
C GLN A 226 -15.44 10.24 -8.59
N HIS A 227 -15.10 9.94 -7.35
CA HIS A 227 -13.71 9.89 -6.89
C HIS A 227 -12.95 8.68 -7.47
N ALA A 228 -13.60 7.52 -7.59
CA ALA A 228 -12.98 6.35 -8.21
C ALA A 228 -12.68 6.59 -9.70
N GLU A 229 -13.60 7.23 -10.44
CA GLU A 229 -13.36 7.64 -11.83
C GLU A 229 -12.21 8.62 -11.96
N ARG A 230 -12.17 9.64 -11.09
CA ARG A 230 -11.07 10.62 -11.07
C ARG A 230 -9.72 9.94 -10.84
N SER A 231 -9.64 9.06 -9.85
CA SER A 231 -8.42 8.27 -9.58
C SER A 231 -8.01 7.43 -10.78
N LEU A 232 -8.95 6.72 -11.43
CA LEU A 232 -8.67 5.90 -12.61
C LEU A 232 -8.24 6.74 -13.83
N GLN A 233 -8.70 7.98 -13.96
CA GLN A 233 -8.27 8.88 -15.03
C GLN A 233 -6.84 9.39 -14.81
N LEU A 234 -6.50 9.76 -13.58
CA LEU A 234 -5.20 10.35 -13.25
C LEU A 234 -4.07 9.32 -13.09
N ARG A 235 -4.40 8.11 -12.62
CA ARG A 235 -3.39 7.15 -12.21
C ARG A 235 -2.73 6.44 -13.39
N ALA A 236 -1.40 6.50 -13.45
CA ALA A 236 -0.63 5.84 -14.49
C ALA A 236 -0.84 4.31 -14.54
N PRO A 237 -0.79 3.68 -15.74
CA PRO A 237 -0.98 2.24 -15.92
C PRO A 237 -0.03 1.35 -15.09
N ALA A 238 1.17 1.84 -14.78
CA ALA A 238 2.17 1.12 -13.98
C ALA A 238 1.68 0.76 -12.56
N TYR A 239 0.68 1.49 -12.03
CA TYR A 239 0.05 1.19 -10.75
C TYR A 239 -1.14 0.22 -10.90
N ALA A 240 -0.92 -0.88 -11.63
CA ALA A 240 -1.97 -1.84 -12.01
C ALA A 240 -2.79 -2.32 -10.81
N ARG A 241 -2.14 -2.66 -9.69
CA ARG A 241 -2.85 -3.14 -8.48
C ARG A 241 -3.78 -2.09 -7.90
N SER A 242 -3.30 -0.85 -7.75
CA SER A 242 -4.10 0.23 -7.18
C SER A 242 -5.25 0.63 -8.11
N ARG A 243 -5.04 0.55 -9.44
CA ARG A 243 -6.11 0.75 -10.43
C ARG A 243 -7.18 -0.35 -10.33
N LEU A 244 -6.78 -1.60 -10.10
CA LEU A 244 -7.72 -2.70 -9.88
C LEU A 244 -8.59 -2.45 -8.64
N PHE A 245 -7.99 -2.10 -7.49
CA PHE A 245 -8.76 -1.78 -6.27
C PHE A 245 -9.76 -0.64 -6.52
N CYS A 246 -9.33 0.41 -7.20
CA CYS A 246 -10.17 1.54 -7.56
C CYS A 246 -11.33 1.16 -8.51
N ARG A 247 -11.06 0.27 -9.48
CA ARG A 247 -12.09 -0.28 -10.39
C ARG A 247 -13.15 -1.08 -9.64
N VAL A 248 -12.76 -1.88 -8.64
CA VAL A 248 -13.70 -2.61 -7.79
C VAL A 248 -14.54 -1.65 -6.93
N VAL A 249 -13.93 -0.57 -6.43
CA VAL A 249 -14.68 0.51 -5.75
C VAL A 249 -15.73 1.12 -6.67
N LEU A 250 -15.35 1.45 -7.91
CA LEU A 250 -16.28 1.97 -8.91
C LEU A 250 -17.39 0.97 -9.21
N ALA A 251 -17.06 -0.30 -9.45
CA ALA A 251 -18.05 -1.35 -9.68
C ALA A 251 -19.06 -1.46 -8.51
N SER A 252 -18.56 -1.41 -7.27
CA SER A 252 -19.40 -1.44 -6.06
C SER A 252 -20.30 -0.20 -5.96
N ALA A 253 -19.78 0.97 -6.32
CA ALA A 253 -20.54 2.21 -6.33
C ALA A 253 -21.64 2.19 -7.41
N ARG A 254 -21.34 1.71 -8.62
CA ARG A 254 -22.31 1.53 -9.72
C ARG A 254 -23.41 0.55 -9.32
N LEU A 255 -23.05 -0.55 -8.67
CA LEU A 255 -24.04 -1.49 -8.11
C LEU A 255 -24.96 -0.82 -7.09
N GLY A 256 -24.39 -0.06 -6.14
CA GLY A 256 -25.16 0.67 -5.13
C GLY A 256 -26.06 1.79 -5.69
N LEU A 257 -25.80 2.26 -6.91
CA LEU A 257 -26.66 3.19 -7.66
C LEU A 257 -27.73 2.48 -8.51
N GLY A 258 -27.74 1.14 -8.54
CA GLY A 258 -28.66 0.34 -9.35
C GLY A 258 -28.19 0.12 -10.80
N GLU A 259 -26.97 0.52 -11.14
CA GLU A 259 -26.39 0.42 -12.49
C GLU A 259 -25.70 -0.93 -12.69
N LEU A 260 -26.50 -2.01 -12.67
CA LEU A 260 -26.04 -3.40 -12.60
C LEU A 260 -25.14 -3.82 -13.77
N GLU A 261 -25.48 -3.42 -15.00
CA GLU A 261 -24.71 -3.74 -16.20
C GLU A 261 -23.31 -3.15 -16.13
N GLN A 262 -23.21 -1.87 -15.74
CA GLN A 262 -21.92 -1.18 -15.62
C GLN A 262 -21.09 -1.77 -14.47
N ALA A 263 -21.73 -2.10 -13.35
CA ALA A 263 -21.08 -2.78 -12.23
C ALA A 263 -20.47 -4.13 -12.67
N CYS A 264 -21.23 -4.96 -13.39
CA CYS A 264 -20.78 -6.24 -13.90
C CYS A 264 -19.62 -6.10 -14.91
N GLN A 265 -19.67 -5.11 -15.80
CA GLN A 265 -18.60 -4.84 -16.75
C GLN A 265 -17.28 -4.50 -16.02
N LEU A 266 -17.33 -3.52 -15.12
CA LEU A 266 -16.16 -3.10 -14.34
C LEU A 266 -15.63 -4.22 -13.44
N GLY A 267 -16.53 -5.00 -12.85
CA GLY A 267 -16.16 -6.18 -12.08
C GLY A 267 -15.41 -7.22 -12.92
N ALA A 268 -15.87 -7.49 -14.15
CA ALA A 268 -15.22 -8.46 -15.04
C ALA A 268 -13.82 -7.99 -15.47
N GLU A 269 -13.68 -6.71 -15.79
CA GLU A 269 -12.36 -6.11 -16.06
C GLU A 269 -11.42 -6.23 -14.86
N ALA A 270 -11.91 -6.00 -13.64
CA ALA A 270 -11.11 -6.16 -12.43
C ALA A 270 -10.73 -7.63 -12.18
N ALA A 271 -11.64 -8.58 -12.46
CA ALA A 271 -11.37 -10.02 -12.35
C ALA A 271 -10.28 -10.48 -13.32
N GLN A 272 -10.35 -10.05 -14.59
CA GLN A 272 -9.29 -10.31 -15.59
C GLN A 272 -7.93 -9.81 -15.10
N GLN A 273 -7.88 -8.57 -14.61
CA GLN A 273 -6.63 -8.00 -14.07
C GLN A 273 -6.14 -8.76 -12.83
N ALA A 274 -7.04 -9.20 -11.95
CA ALA A 274 -6.67 -9.97 -10.76
C ALA A 274 -6.02 -11.31 -11.14
N ALA A 275 -6.50 -11.97 -12.18
CA ALA A 275 -5.98 -13.25 -12.67
C ALA A 275 -4.52 -13.16 -13.15
N GLU A 276 -4.11 -11.99 -13.64
CA GLU A 276 -2.74 -11.73 -14.11
C GLU A 276 -1.76 -11.33 -12.98
N MET A 277 -2.26 -11.20 -11.73
CA MET A 277 -1.48 -10.69 -10.60
C MET A 277 -1.31 -11.72 -9.48
N ARG A 278 -0.15 -11.68 -8.82
CA ARG A 278 0.10 -12.46 -7.59
C ARG A 278 -0.25 -11.63 -6.35
N SER A 279 -1.54 -11.40 -6.14
CA SER A 279 -2.07 -10.62 -5.01
C SER A 279 -3.34 -11.27 -4.46
N ALA A 280 -3.27 -11.82 -3.25
CA ALA A 280 -4.45 -12.37 -2.58
C ALA A 280 -5.47 -11.27 -2.27
N ARG A 281 -5.00 -10.05 -2.00
CA ARG A 281 -5.87 -8.89 -1.81
C ARG A 281 -6.65 -8.55 -3.06
N ALA A 282 -6.03 -8.53 -4.24
CA ALA A 282 -6.74 -8.28 -5.51
C ALA A 282 -7.86 -9.30 -5.72
N THR A 283 -7.56 -10.59 -5.52
CA THR A 283 -8.56 -11.65 -5.59
C THR A 283 -9.70 -11.45 -4.58
N GLU A 284 -9.38 -11.10 -3.32
CA GLU A 284 -10.42 -10.89 -2.31
C GLU A 284 -11.30 -9.67 -2.60
N TYR A 285 -10.74 -8.59 -3.17
CA TYR A 285 -11.55 -7.45 -3.61
C TYR A 285 -12.58 -7.86 -4.66
N VAL A 286 -12.18 -8.67 -5.65
CA VAL A 286 -13.09 -9.20 -6.67
C VAL A 286 -14.15 -10.10 -6.01
N ARG A 287 -13.73 -11.05 -5.16
CA ARG A 287 -14.67 -11.94 -4.45
C ARG A 287 -15.65 -11.20 -3.56
N ALA A 288 -15.22 -10.12 -2.90
CA ALA A 288 -16.11 -9.28 -2.11
C ALA A 288 -17.20 -8.63 -2.97
N PHE A 289 -16.83 -8.15 -4.15
CA PHE A 289 -17.78 -7.64 -5.13
C PHE A 289 -18.71 -8.76 -5.66
N GLU A 290 -18.19 -9.95 -5.96
CA GLU A 290 -19.01 -11.10 -6.38
C GLU A 290 -20.09 -11.45 -5.37
N ARG A 291 -19.76 -11.45 -4.08
CA ARG A 291 -20.74 -11.68 -3.00
C ARG A 291 -21.85 -10.63 -3.01
N SER A 292 -21.56 -9.39 -3.37
CA SER A 292 -22.56 -8.31 -3.47
C SER A 292 -23.52 -8.48 -4.65
N LEU A 293 -23.18 -9.31 -5.65
CA LEU A 293 -24.05 -9.62 -6.79
C LEU A 293 -25.06 -10.73 -6.50
N GLU A 294 -24.95 -11.42 -5.36
CA GLU A 294 -25.83 -12.57 -5.06
C GLU A 294 -27.33 -12.23 -5.06
N PRO A 295 -27.79 -11.07 -4.57
CA PRO A 295 -29.19 -10.66 -4.70
C PRO A 295 -29.68 -10.54 -6.15
N TYR A 296 -28.76 -10.43 -7.12
CA TYR A 296 -29.03 -10.23 -8.53
C TYR A 296 -28.61 -11.43 -9.39
N ARG A 297 -28.41 -12.61 -8.80
CA ARG A 297 -27.90 -13.82 -9.49
C ARG A 297 -28.65 -14.21 -10.78
N ASP A 298 -29.93 -13.87 -10.86
CA ASP A 298 -30.82 -14.21 -11.98
C ASP A 298 -30.87 -13.12 -13.07
N ALA A 299 -30.15 -12.00 -12.88
CA ALA A 299 -30.02 -10.97 -13.90
C ALA A 299 -29.08 -11.42 -15.05
N VAL A 300 -29.42 -11.02 -16.28
CA VAL A 300 -28.61 -11.33 -17.48
C VAL A 300 -27.17 -10.81 -17.32
N ALA A 301 -27.01 -9.60 -16.79
CA ALA A 301 -25.71 -8.98 -16.55
C ALA A 301 -24.82 -9.82 -15.60
N VAL A 302 -25.40 -10.35 -14.52
CA VAL A 302 -24.68 -11.15 -13.52
C VAL A 302 -24.31 -12.53 -14.05
N ARG A 303 -25.17 -13.17 -14.85
CA ARG A 303 -24.81 -14.41 -15.56
C ARG A 303 -23.65 -14.17 -16.52
N GLY A 304 -23.72 -13.13 -17.35
CA GLY A 304 -22.64 -12.78 -18.27
C GLY A 304 -21.32 -12.44 -17.56
N TYR A 305 -21.38 -11.81 -16.38
CA TYR A 305 -20.22 -11.63 -15.52
C TYR A 305 -19.64 -12.96 -15.06
N ARG A 306 -20.47 -13.86 -14.50
CA ARG A 306 -20.04 -15.18 -14.01
C ARG A 306 -19.42 -16.03 -15.12
N ASP A 307 -20.00 -16.01 -16.32
CA ASP A 307 -19.46 -16.72 -17.49
C ASP A 307 -18.06 -16.21 -17.87
N ARG A 308 -17.86 -14.89 -17.85
CA ARG A 308 -16.55 -14.28 -18.13
C ARG A 308 -15.52 -14.62 -17.06
N VAL A 309 -15.89 -14.57 -15.78
CA VAL A 309 -14.96 -14.89 -14.68
C VAL A 309 -14.62 -16.38 -14.68
N ALA A 310 -15.59 -17.26 -14.93
CA ALA A 310 -15.35 -18.70 -15.02
C ALA A 310 -14.40 -19.07 -16.18
N ALA A 311 -14.34 -18.26 -17.24
CA ALA A 311 -13.41 -18.45 -18.35
C ALA A 311 -11.94 -18.10 -18.01
N LEU A 312 -11.68 -17.48 -16.85
CA LEU A 312 -10.33 -17.09 -16.43
C LEU A 312 -9.54 -18.23 -15.77
N GLY A 313 -10.19 -19.36 -15.46
CA GLY A 313 -9.63 -20.50 -14.74
C GLY A 313 -9.92 -20.47 -13.24
#